data_AF-A0A7V8Y539-F1
#
_entry.id   AF-A0A7V8Y539-F1
#
_cell.length_a   1.000
_cell.length_b   1.000
_cell.length_c   1.000
_cell.angle_alpha   90.00
_cell.angle_beta   90.00
_cell.angle_gamma   90.00
#
_symmetry.space_group_name_H-M   'P 1'
#
loop_
_entity.id
_entity.type
_entity.pdbx_description
1 polymer ?
#
loop_
_entity_poly.entity_id
_entity_poly.type
_entity_poly.pdbx_seq_one_letter_code
_entity_poly.pdbx_strand_id
1 'polypeptide(L)' 'MLRLFAQRSQRGRKIPDLLVAAAAEALDLAVLHYDGDFDLIASVTGQRCTWVVPGGSAD' A
#
# COMPACT_ATOMS: atom_id res chain seq x y z
N MET A 1 -7.85 -3.38 -11.83
CA MET A 1 -7.78 -1.96 -11.42
C MET A 1 -6.36 -1.41 -11.30
N LEU A 2 -5.36 -2.20 -10.87
CA LEU A 2 -3.97 -1.75 -10.66
C LEU A 2 -3.19 -1.16 -11.85
N ARG A 3 -3.62 -1.41 -13.10
CA ARG A 3 -2.91 -0.89 -14.30
C ARG A 3 -2.90 0.64 -14.41
N LEU A 4 -3.84 1.35 -13.79
CA LEU A 4 -3.95 2.81 -13.94
C LEU A 4 -2.97 3.57 -13.04
N PHE A 5 -2.62 3.02 -11.86
CA PHE A 5 -1.72 3.68 -10.91
C PHE A 5 -0.23 3.52 -11.27
N ALA A 6 0.12 2.42 -11.92
CA ALA A 6 1.49 2.17 -12.40
C ALA A 6 1.98 3.23 -13.41
N GLN A 7 1.08 3.87 -14.15
CA GLN A 7 1.45 4.88 -15.16
C GLN A 7 1.74 6.27 -14.57
N ARG A 8 1.31 6.57 -13.34
CA ARG A 8 1.44 7.92 -12.74
C ARG A 8 2.50 8.04 -11.65
N SER A 9 3.10 6.94 -11.20
CA SER A 9 4.14 6.97 -10.17
C SER A 9 5.50 7.35 -10.74
N GLN A 10 5.94 8.58 -10.46
CA GLN A 10 7.31 9.05 -10.67
C GLN A 10 8.32 8.04 -10.09
N ARG A 11 9.19 7.53 -10.97
CA ARG A 11 10.42 6.73 -10.75
C ARG A 11 10.72 6.35 -9.29
N GLY A 12 10.33 5.13 -8.92
CA GLY A 12 11.10 4.28 -8.00
C GLY A 12 10.48 4.00 -6.63
N ARG A 13 9.86 4.98 -5.96
CA ARG A 13 9.43 4.81 -4.56
C ARG A 13 8.04 4.18 -4.39
N LYS A 14 7.03 4.57 -5.18
CA LYS A 14 5.67 4.02 -5.02
C LYS A 14 5.41 2.71 -5.78
N ILE A 15 6.32 2.28 -6.66
CA ILE A 15 6.13 1.03 -7.42
C ILE A 15 6.20 -0.21 -6.50
N PRO A 16 7.20 -0.34 -5.61
CA PRO A 16 7.25 -1.43 -4.64
C PRO A 16 5.97 -1.53 -3.79
N ASP A 17 5.46 -0.42 -3.27
CA ASP A 17 4.26 -0.44 -2.41
C ASP A 17 3.03 -0.91 -3.17
N LEU A 18 2.88 -0.48 -4.43
CA LEU A 18 1.80 -0.96 -5.29
C LEU A 18 1.92 -2.47 -5.58
N LEU A 19 3.13 -3.00 -5.75
CA LEU A 19 3.35 -4.43 -5.96
C LEU A 19 3.03 -5.24 -4.70
N VAL A 20 3.45 -4.75 -3.52
CA VAL A 20 3.15 -5.37 -2.23
C VAL A 20 1.65 -5.37 -1.97
N ALA A 21 1.00 -4.22 -2.17
CA ALA A 21 -0.44 -4.07 -2.02
C ALA A 21 -1.20 -4.99 -2.97
N ALA A 22 -0.79 -5.07 -4.25
CA ALA A 22 -1.41 -5.95 -5.23
C ALA A 22 -1.28 -7.44 -4.85
N ALA A 23 -0.11 -7.85 -4.36
CA ALA A 23 0.11 -9.23 -3.94
C ALA A 23 -0.77 -9.58 -2.73
N ALA A 24 -0.90 -8.67 -1.76
CA ALA A 24 -1.77 -8.87 -0.61
C ALA A 24 -3.25 -8.91 -1.01
N GLU A 25 -3.70 -8.00 -1.88
CA GLU A 25 -5.07 -7.99 -2.40
C GLU A 25 -5.40 -9.30 -3.14
N ALA A 26 -4.50 -9.76 -4.01
CA ALA A 26 -4.69 -10.99 -4.79
C ALA A 26 -4.76 -12.27 -3.93
N LEU A 27 -4.16 -12.23 -2.74
CA LEU A 27 -4.14 -13.35 -1.79
C LEU A 27 -5.16 -13.18 -0.65
N ASP A 28 -5.99 -12.14 -0.68
CA ASP A 28 -6.90 -11.75 0.40
C ASP A 28 -6.19 -11.65 1.77
N LEU A 29 -5.02 -11.01 1.78
CA LEU A 29 -4.21 -10.75 2.98
C LEU A 29 -4.24 -9.27 3.34
N ALA A 30 -3.96 -8.99 4.62
CA ALA A 30 -3.72 -7.64 5.08
C ALA A 30 -2.26 -7.24 4.88
N VAL A 31 -2.01 -5.99 4.47
CA VAL A 31 -0.65 -5.42 4.49
C VAL A 31 -0.37 -4.88 5.89
N LEU A 32 0.69 -5.38 6.53
CA LEU A 32 1.24 -4.79 7.75
C LEU A 32 2.32 -3.77 7.38
N HIS A 33 2.16 -2.50 7.75
CA HIS A 33 3.03 -1.41 7.31
C HIS A 33 3.36 -0.38 8.39
N TYR A 34 4.36 0.46 8.11
CA TYR A 34 4.67 1.70 8.81
C TYR A 34 4.96 2.83 7.81
N ASP A 35 4.13 2.89 6.76
CA ASP A 35 4.19 3.90 5.71
C ASP A 35 2.77 4.37 5.39
N GLY A 36 2.53 5.68 5.42
CA GLY A 36 1.22 6.28 5.15
C GLY A 36 0.74 6.09 3.71
N ASP A 37 1.62 5.76 2.76
CA ASP A 37 1.22 5.49 1.38
C ASP A 37 0.27 4.28 1.27
N PHE A 38 0.32 3.32 2.19
CA PHE A 38 -0.61 2.18 2.23
C PHE A 38 -2.03 2.55 2.65
N ASP A 39 -2.21 3.61 3.46
CA ASP A 39 -3.55 4.13 3.77
C ASP A 39 -4.18 4.76 2.53
N LEU A 40 -3.37 5.47 1.72
CA LEU A 40 -3.83 6.02 0.45
C LEU A 40 -4.22 4.91 -0.53
N ILE A 41 -3.41 3.85 -0.61
CA ILE A 41 -3.74 2.69 -1.46
C ILE A 41 -5.04 2.03 -0.98
N ALA A 42 -5.18 1.74 0.31
CA ALA A 42 -6.38 1.14 0.90
C ALA A 42 -7.63 2.00 0.70
N SER A 43 -7.50 3.34 0.72
CA SER A 43 -8.62 4.26 0.46
C SER A 43 -9.21 4.11 -0.95
N VAL A 44 -8.41 3.60 -1.90
CA VAL A 44 -8.80 3.40 -3.28
C VAL A 44 -9.21 1.95 -3.56
N THR A 45 -8.47 0.97 -3.03
CA THR A 45 -8.71 -0.45 -3.30
C THR A 45 -9.70 -1.09 -2.34
N GLY A 46 -9.89 -0.53 -1.14
CA GLY A 46 -10.66 -1.15 -0.06
C GLY A 46 -9.95 -2.33 0.60
N GLN A 47 -8.69 -2.63 0.21
CA GLN A 47 -7.95 -3.75 0.76
C GLN A 47 -7.57 -3.51 2.23
N ARG A 48 -7.35 -4.60 2.96
CA ARG A 48 -6.96 -4.53 4.37
C ARG A 48 -5.51 -4.06 4.50
N CYS A 49 -5.31 -2.97 5.22
CA CYS A 49 -4.01 -2.46 5.65
C CYS A 49 -4.03 -2.25 7.17
N THR A 50 -2.90 -2.46 7.82
CA THR A 50 -2.76 -2.32 9.28
C THR A 50 -1.39 -1.76 9.62
N TRP A 51 -1.40 -0.75 10.48
CA TRP A 51 -0.20 -0.19 11.07
C TRP A 51 0.45 -1.19 12.04
N VAL A 52 1.76 -1.42 11.91
CA VAL A 52 2.52 -2.28 12.84
C VAL A 52 2.53 -1.72 14.26
N VAL A 53 2.59 -0.40 14.35
CA VAL A 53 2.42 0.43 15.56
C VAL A 53 1.73 1.73 15.14
N PRO A 54 1.06 2.47 16.03
CA PRO A 54 0.40 3.72 15.67
C PRO A 54 1.32 4.68 14.89
N GLY A 55 0.81 5.31 13.83
CA GLY A 55 1.60 6.25 13.03
C GLY A 55 2.19 7.37 13.88
N GLY A 56 3.48 7.66 13.68
CA GLY A 56 4.23 8.65 14.44
C GLY A 56 4.70 8.20 15.83
N SER A 57 4.60 6.90 16.15
CA SER A 57 5.09 6.34 17.42
C SER A 57 6.46 5.66 17.35
N ALA A 58 6.99 5.43 16.15
CA ALA A 58 8.32 4.89 15.89
C ALA A 58 9.15 5.84 14.99
N ASP A 59 10.45 5.93 15.31
CA ASP A 59 11.49 6.77 14.66
C ASP A 59 12.31 5.98 13.62
#